data_AF-A0A6J2R260-F1
#
_entry.id   AF-A0A6J2R260-F1
#
_cell.length_a   1.000
_cell.length_b   1.000
_cell.length_c   1.000
_cell.angle_alpha   90.00
_cell.angle_beta   90.00
_cell.angle_gamma   90.00
#
_symmetry.space_group_name_H-M   'P 1'
#
loop_
_entity.id
_entity.type
_entity.pdbx_description
1 polymer ?
#
loop_
_entity_poly.entity_id
_entity_poly.type
_entity_poly.pdbx_seq_one_letter_code
_entity_poly.pdbx_strand_id
1 'polypeptide(L)'
;MNALLLRRAGARRGFHVSALAATFDLRKVDLTPLEQRKLTFDSHSMVTELQGSGFEKQQAELVVSALVTLSTANMEQVYRDMVTRAHQEIALQQIMAHLDSIRKDMVILEKSDFANLRSENTEESQKVRAETKLDINLQSSRISDLFAEQEKKLMEASTDFHHKKADLENDNMEINRKIVLQVASLKTLLESLKLETIRYLAATVFSCLAIALGVYRLWR
;
A
#
# COMPACT_ATOMS: atom_id res chain seq x y z
N MET A 1 17.76 -24.80 -13.32
CA MET A 1 16.30 -24.63 -13.21
C MET A 1 15.89 -25.04 -11.80
N ASN A 2 15.68 -24.09 -10.88
CA ASN A 2 15.08 -24.38 -9.57
C ASN A 2 14.11 -23.23 -9.23
N ALA A 3 12.83 -23.60 -9.14
CA ALA A 3 11.71 -22.69 -9.02
C ALA A 3 11.51 -22.20 -7.58
N LEU A 4 11.22 -20.91 -7.47
CA LEU A 4 10.85 -20.18 -6.26
C LEU A 4 9.53 -20.70 -5.67
N LEU A 5 9.57 -21.18 -4.42
CA LEU A 5 8.38 -21.39 -3.59
C LEU A 5 8.03 -20.09 -2.87
N LEU A 6 7.04 -19.37 -3.41
CA LEU A 6 6.43 -18.20 -2.78
C LEU A 6 5.52 -18.67 -1.62
N ARG A 7 6.02 -18.54 -0.39
CA ARG A 7 5.25 -18.83 0.84
C ARG A 7 4.37 -17.60 1.16
N ARG A 8 3.10 -17.66 0.72
CA ARG A 8 2.03 -16.70 1.05
C ARG A 8 1.75 -16.76 2.56
N ALA A 9 2.22 -15.79 3.34
CA ALA A 9 1.84 -15.63 4.73
C ALA A 9 0.44 -15.00 4.80
N GLY A 10 -0.56 -15.79 5.15
CA GLY A 10 -1.91 -15.31 5.43
C GLY A 10 -1.95 -14.56 6.76
N ALA A 11 -2.12 -13.24 6.71
CA ALA A 11 -2.48 -12.44 7.86
C ALA A 11 -3.94 -12.74 8.24
N ARG A 12 -4.14 -13.65 9.20
CA ARG A 12 -5.42 -13.84 9.88
C ARG A 12 -5.72 -12.56 10.67
N ARG A 13 -6.64 -11.73 10.19
CA ARG A 13 -7.29 -10.69 11.01
C ARG A 13 -8.03 -11.39 12.15
N GLY A 14 -7.50 -11.26 13.36
CA GLY A 14 -8.23 -11.64 14.57
C GLY A 14 -9.32 -10.59 14.82
N PHE A 15 -10.58 -10.95 14.55
CA PHE A 15 -11.70 -10.24 15.15
C PHE A 15 -11.67 -10.53 16.65
N HIS A 16 -11.19 -9.58 17.44
CA HIS A 16 -11.41 -9.60 18.88
C HIS A 16 -12.89 -9.30 19.13
N VAL A 17 -13.70 -10.35 19.18
CA VAL A 17 -15.03 -10.28 19.78
C VAL A 17 -14.80 -10.19 21.27
N SER A 18 -14.82 -8.98 21.82
CA SER A 18 -14.94 -8.79 23.27
C SER A 18 -16.16 -9.57 23.73
N ALA A 19 -15.95 -10.51 24.66
CA ALA A 19 -17.04 -11.24 25.29
C ALA A 19 -18.05 -10.22 25.82
N LEU A 20 -19.31 -10.33 25.37
CA LEU A 20 -20.44 -9.61 25.95
C LEU A 20 -20.60 -10.12 27.39
N ALA A 21 -19.83 -9.54 28.31
CA ALA A 21 -20.12 -9.63 29.73
C ALA A 21 -21.39 -8.81 29.94
N ALA A 22 -22.55 -9.47 29.77
CA ALA A 22 -23.85 -8.92 30.09
C ALA A 22 -23.95 -8.77 31.62
N THR A 23 -23.25 -7.79 32.17
CA THR A 23 -23.40 -7.34 33.55
C THR A 23 -24.65 -6.48 33.63
N PHE A 24 -25.81 -7.07 33.35
CA PHE A 24 -27.07 -6.49 33.77
C PHE A 24 -27.19 -6.75 35.27
N ASP A 25 -26.62 -5.84 36.06
CA ASP A 25 -26.76 -5.83 37.50
C ASP A 25 -28.19 -5.35 37.83
N LEU A 26 -29.15 -6.26 37.67
CA LEU A 26 -30.52 -6.07 38.13
C LEU A 26 -30.49 -6.00 39.65
N ARG A 27 -30.26 -4.79 40.20
CA ARG A 27 -30.47 -4.55 41.62
C ARG A 27 -31.88 -4.98 41.97
N LYS A 28 -31.99 -6.02 42.80
CA LYS A 28 -33.26 -6.47 43.34
C LYS A 28 -33.79 -5.34 44.25
N VAL A 29 -34.81 -4.66 43.76
CA VAL A 29 -35.45 -3.55 44.47
C VAL A 29 -36.48 -4.15 45.42
N ASP A 30 -36.08 -4.43 46.65
CA ASP A 30 -37.03 -4.82 47.70
C ASP A 30 -37.71 -3.54 48.21
N LEU A 31 -38.92 -3.29 47.71
CA LEU A 31 -39.77 -2.20 48.21
C LEU A 31 -40.44 -2.63 49.52
N THR A 32 -40.53 -1.65 50.43
CA THR A 32 -41.05 -1.73 51.81
C THR A 32 -42.31 -2.58 51.99
N PRO A 33 -42.52 -3.21 53.17
CA PRO A 33 -43.66 -4.08 53.42
C PRO A 33 -44.98 -3.33 53.30
N LEU A 34 -45.96 -3.94 52.63
CA LEU A 34 -47.29 -3.38 52.39
C LEU A 34 -48.20 -3.44 53.64
N GLU A 35 -47.75 -2.91 54.78
CA GLU A 35 -48.56 -2.88 56.01
C GLU A 35 -49.81 -1.98 55.92
N GLN A 36 -49.91 -1.11 54.92
CA GLN A 36 -50.93 -0.06 54.86
C GLN A 36 -52.18 -0.36 54.02
N ARG A 37 -52.37 -1.58 53.49
CA ARG A 37 -53.55 -1.92 52.68
C ARG A 37 -54.49 -2.87 53.41
N LYS A 38 -54.93 -2.45 54.59
CA LYS A 38 -55.95 -3.16 55.36
C LYS A 38 -57.31 -2.91 54.70
N LEU A 39 -57.86 -3.94 54.04
CA LEU A 39 -59.22 -3.90 53.52
C LEU A 39 -60.17 -3.68 54.70
N THR A 40 -60.84 -2.53 54.74
CA THR A 40 -61.87 -2.26 55.74
C THR A 40 -63.14 -2.98 55.30
N PHE A 41 -63.33 -4.19 55.80
CA PHE A 41 -64.55 -4.94 55.58
C PHE A 41 -65.54 -4.64 56.72
N ASP A 42 -66.70 -4.07 56.40
CA ASP A 42 -67.75 -3.83 57.38
C ASP A 42 -68.55 -5.12 57.62
N SER A 43 -68.01 -5.97 58.50
CA SER A 43 -68.63 -7.24 58.87
C SER A 43 -70.00 -7.04 59.53
N HIS A 44 -70.21 -5.92 60.23
CA HIS A 44 -71.42 -5.72 61.02
C HIS A 44 -72.63 -5.38 60.14
N SER A 45 -72.46 -4.48 59.16
CA SER A 45 -73.53 -4.15 58.22
C SER A 45 -73.96 -5.37 57.42
N MET A 46 -73.01 -6.20 56.99
CA MET A 46 -73.31 -7.39 56.17
C MET A 46 -73.99 -8.51 56.96
N VAL A 47 -73.63 -8.71 58.24
CA VAL A 47 -74.36 -9.64 59.12
C VAL A 47 -75.81 -9.19 59.30
N THR A 48 -76.03 -7.87 59.49
CA THR A 48 -77.36 -7.30 59.69
C THR A 48 -78.25 -7.48 58.44
N GLU A 49 -77.68 -7.30 57.25
CA GLU A 49 -78.37 -7.49 55.98
C GLU A 49 -78.75 -8.97 55.73
N LEU A 50 -77.85 -9.90 56.05
CA LEU A 50 -78.11 -11.34 55.94
C LEU A 50 -79.18 -11.81 56.93
N GLN A 51 -79.20 -11.26 58.15
CA GLN A 51 -80.28 -11.50 59.11
C GLN A 51 -81.63 -11.00 58.60
N GLY A 52 -81.67 -9.80 58.00
CA GLY A 52 -82.87 -9.26 57.35
C GLY A 52 -83.34 -10.10 56.15
N SER A 53 -82.45 -10.88 55.56
CA SER A 53 -82.72 -11.81 54.45
C SER A 53 -83.16 -13.21 54.91
N GLY A 54 -83.32 -13.44 56.21
CA GLY A 54 -83.83 -14.69 56.79
C GLY A 54 -82.75 -15.68 57.26
N PHE A 55 -81.48 -15.29 57.31
CA PHE A 55 -80.42 -16.12 57.86
C PHE A 55 -80.38 -16.05 59.40
N GLU A 56 -80.09 -17.18 60.04
CA GLU A 56 -79.79 -17.19 61.47
C GLU A 56 -78.50 -16.41 61.75
N LYS A 57 -78.45 -15.69 62.87
CA LYS A 57 -77.28 -14.87 63.26
C LYS A 57 -75.96 -15.62 63.16
N GLN A 58 -75.91 -16.87 63.63
CA GLN A 58 -74.70 -17.70 63.60
C GLN A 58 -74.29 -18.08 62.16
N GLN A 59 -75.25 -18.34 61.28
CA GLN A 59 -75.00 -18.65 59.87
C GLN A 59 -74.51 -17.41 59.11
N ALA A 60 -75.11 -16.25 59.36
CA ALA A 60 -74.69 -14.98 58.78
C ALA A 60 -73.26 -14.60 59.21
N GLU A 61 -72.93 -14.74 60.49
CA GLU A 61 -71.57 -14.50 61.01
C GLU A 61 -70.54 -15.45 60.40
N LEU A 62 -70.87 -16.72 60.21
CA LEU A 62 -69.96 -17.71 59.62
C LEU A 62 -69.69 -17.43 58.14
N VAL A 63 -70.73 -17.09 57.36
CA VAL A 63 -70.60 -16.72 55.94
C VAL A 63 -69.76 -15.44 55.80
N VAL A 64 -70.03 -14.43 56.63
CA VAL A 64 -69.28 -13.17 56.63
C VAL A 64 -67.82 -13.40 57.02
N SER A 65 -67.54 -14.23 58.03
CA SER A 65 -66.18 -14.58 58.44
C SER A 65 -65.41 -15.32 57.34
N ALA A 66 -66.06 -16.25 56.63
CA ALA A 66 -65.46 -16.93 55.49
C ALA A 66 -65.15 -15.94 54.35
N LEU A 67 -66.04 -14.97 54.10
CA LEU A 67 -65.87 -13.97 53.05
C LEU A 67 -64.76 -12.97 53.38
N VAL A 68 -64.65 -12.53 54.64
CA VAL A 68 -63.51 -11.70 55.11
C VAL A 68 -62.20 -12.45 54.92
N THR A 69 -62.15 -13.73 55.30
CA THR A 69 -60.93 -14.54 55.20
C THR A 69 -60.51 -14.72 53.74
N LEU A 70 -61.46 -15.07 52.86
CA LEU A 70 -61.20 -15.26 51.43
C LEU A 70 -60.83 -13.96 50.73
N SER A 71 -61.50 -12.85 51.08
CA SER A 71 -61.19 -11.52 50.55
C SER A 71 -59.79 -11.06 50.98
N THR A 72 -59.43 -11.27 52.24
CA THR A 72 -58.09 -10.97 52.75
C THR A 72 -57.02 -11.78 52.03
N ALA A 73 -57.21 -13.10 51.90
CA ALA A 73 -56.27 -13.98 51.20
C ALA A 73 -56.13 -13.65 49.70
N ASN A 74 -57.23 -13.37 49.01
CA ASN A 74 -57.21 -12.97 47.60
C ASN A 74 -56.48 -11.63 47.41
N MET A 75 -56.71 -10.68 48.32
CA MET A 75 -56.06 -9.37 48.24
C MET A 75 -54.54 -9.47 48.46
N GLU A 76 -54.09 -10.31 49.38
CA GLU A 76 -52.66 -10.60 49.55
C GLU A 76 -52.03 -11.18 48.29
N GLN A 77 -52.72 -12.08 47.59
CA GLN A 77 -52.23 -12.66 46.34
C GLN A 77 -52.17 -11.62 45.22
N VAL A 78 -53.24 -10.84 45.01
CA VAL A 78 -53.26 -9.78 44.00
C VAL A 78 -52.17 -8.74 44.28
N TYR A 79 -51.89 -8.40 45.53
CA TYR A 79 -50.81 -7.45 45.85
C TYR A 79 -49.41 -8.01 45.66
N ARG A 80 -49.19 -9.31 45.85
CA ARG A 80 -47.91 -9.96 45.52
C ARG A 80 -47.64 -9.93 44.02
N ASP A 81 -48.67 -10.12 43.21
CA ASP A 81 -48.54 -10.17 41.74
C ASP A 81 -48.65 -8.78 41.08
N MET A 82 -49.13 -7.77 41.81
CA MET A 82 -49.30 -6.41 41.28
C MET A 82 -47.97 -5.66 41.22
N VAL A 83 -47.66 -5.13 40.04
CA VAL A 83 -46.56 -4.18 39.87
C VAL A 83 -47.04 -2.79 40.27
N THR A 84 -46.50 -2.25 41.35
CA THR A 84 -46.79 -0.88 41.79
C THR A 84 -46.14 0.17 40.88
N ARG A 85 -46.69 1.39 40.81
CA ARG A 85 -46.05 2.51 40.10
C ARG A 85 -44.62 2.79 40.57
N ALA A 86 -44.34 2.61 41.86
CA ALA A 86 -42.98 2.74 42.41
C ALA A 86 -41.99 1.72 41.81
N HIS A 87 -42.42 0.45 41.66
CA HIS A 87 -41.62 -0.57 40.96
C HIS A 87 -41.35 -0.18 39.50
N GLN A 88 -42.34 0.36 38.79
CA GLN A 88 -42.17 0.81 37.39
C GLN A 88 -41.20 2.00 37.29
N GLU A 89 -41.30 2.97 38.19
CA GLU A 89 -40.43 4.16 38.18
C GLU A 89 -38.97 3.78 38.43
N ILE A 90 -38.70 2.87 39.38
CA ILE A 90 -37.33 2.43 39.66
C ILE A 90 -36.77 1.62 38.49
N ALA A 91 -37.57 0.74 37.87
CA ALA A 91 -37.15 0.02 36.67
C ALA A 91 -36.82 0.98 35.52
N LEU A 92 -37.62 2.04 35.32
CA LEU A 92 -37.33 3.08 34.33
C LEU A 92 -36.04 3.84 34.66
N GLN A 93 -35.80 4.19 35.93
CA GLN A 93 -34.57 4.86 36.34
C GLN A 93 -33.34 3.97 36.09
N GLN A 94 -33.42 2.66 36.34
CA GLN A 94 -32.36 1.71 36.01
C GLN A 94 -32.10 1.66 34.50
N ILE A 95 -33.14 1.54 33.68
CA ILE A 95 -33.02 1.55 32.22
C ILE A 95 -32.37 2.86 31.74
N MET A 96 -32.79 4.00 32.28
CA MET A 96 -32.21 5.30 31.96
C MET A 96 -30.72 5.38 32.32
N ALA A 97 -30.33 4.90 33.51
CA ALA A 97 -28.93 4.87 33.93
C ALA A 97 -28.06 3.98 33.01
N HIS A 98 -28.58 2.83 32.59
CA HIS A 98 -27.91 1.98 31.62
C HIS A 98 -27.77 2.65 30.25
N LEU A 99 -28.81 3.34 29.77
CA LEU A 99 -28.76 4.07 28.51
C LEU A 99 -27.72 5.21 28.58
N ASP A 100 -27.64 5.92 29.70
CA ASP A 100 -26.63 6.96 29.91
C ASP A 100 -25.20 6.39 29.95
N SER A 101 -25.01 5.18 30.47
CA SER A 101 -23.72 4.48 30.39
C SER A 101 -23.35 4.15 28.95
N ILE A 102 -24.27 3.55 28.19
CA ILE A 102 -24.05 3.22 26.77
C ILE A 102 -23.73 4.47 25.95
N ARG A 103 -24.42 5.59 26.23
CA ARG A 103 -24.14 6.87 25.57
C ARG A 103 -22.72 7.36 25.85
N LYS A 104 -22.24 7.21 27.09
CA LYS A 104 -20.85 7.56 27.44
C LYS A 104 -19.86 6.68 26.70
N ASP A 105 -20.10 5.37 26.66
CA ASP A 105 -19.22 4.42 25.96
C ASP A 105 -19.16 4.71 24.46
N MET A 106 -20.28 5.06 23.82
CA MET A 106 -20.34 5.50 22.42
C MET A 106 -19.47 6.75 22.18
N VAL A 107 -19.61 7.78 23.03
CA VAL A 107 -18.81 9.02 22.90
C VAL A 107 -17.33 8.77 23.13
N ILE A 108 -16.98 7.87 24.07
CA ILE A 108 -15.58 7.47 24.31
C ILE A 108 -15.03 6.76 23.08
N LEU A 109 -15.78 5.81 22.51
CA LEU A 109 -15.39 5.08 21.31
C LEU A 109 -15.17 6.04 20.13
N GLU A 110 -16.12 6.93 19.87
CA GLU A 110 -16.02 7.93 18.80
C GLU A 110 -14.79 8.85 18.96
N LYS A 111 -14.49 9.29 20.19
CA LYS A 111 -13.34 10.17 20.43
C LYS A 111 -12.00 9.42 20.41
N SER A 112 -11.94 8.23 21.02
CA SER A 112 -10.72 7.44 21.14
C SER A 112 -10.32 6.84 19.80
N ASP A 113 -11.24 6.12 19.15
CA ASP A 113 -10.90 5.35 17.95
C ASP A 113 -10.72 6.27 16.75
N PHE A 114 -11.48 7.36 16.65
CA PHE A 114 -11.27 8.32 15.57
C PHE A 114 -9.96 9.09 15.71
N ALA A 115 -9.56 9.44 16.94
CA ALA A 115 -8.26 10.05 17.17
C ALA A 115 -7.12 9.10 16.84
N ASN A 116 -7.21 7.84 17.29
CA ASN A 116 -6.21 6.80 17.01
C ASN A 116 -6.12 6.47 15.52
N LEU A 117 -7.26 6.26 14.84
CA LEU A 117 -7.28 5.97 13.40
C LEU A 117 -6.74 7.14 12.58
N ARG A 118 -6.99 8.38 13.02
CA ARG A 118 -6.45 9.56 12.37
C ARG A 118 -4.95 9.68 12.58
N SER A 119 -4.45 9.46 13.80
CA SER A 119 -3.00 9.47 14.06
C SER A 119 -2.29 8.37 13.29
N GLU A 120 -2.84 7.15 13.30
CA GLU A 120 -2.29 5.99 12.57
C GLU A 120 -2.27 6.26 11.06
N ASN A 121 -3.36 6.76 10.48
CA ASN A 121 -3.38 7.16 9.05
C ASN A 121 -2.35 8.25 8.73
N THR A 122 -2.20 9.25 9.60
CA THR A 122 -1.21 10.31 9.36
C THR A 122 0.22 9.78 9.43
N GLU A 123 0.51 8.89 10.37
CA GLU A 123 1.82 8.26 10.52
C GLU A 123 2.13 7.33 9.34
N GLU A 124 1.18 6.49 8.95
CA GLU A 124 1.32 5.59 7.79
C GLU A 124 1.50 6.40 6.50
N SER A 125 0.72 7.47 6.29
CA SER A 125 0.87 8.34 5.13
C SER A 125 2.24 9.04 5.09
N GLN A 126 2.74 9.50 6.25
CA GLN A 126 4.08 10.08 6.36
C GLN A 126 5.17 9.05 6.08
N LYS A 127 5.02 7.84 6.61
CA LYS A 127 5.94 6.72 6.38
C LYS A 127 6.00 6.35 4.89
N VAL A 128 4.85 6.14 4.24
CA VAL A 128 4.77 5.85 2.80
C VAL A 128 5.41 6.97 1.97
N ARG A 129 5.16 8.23 2.34
CA ARG A 129 5.79 9.39 1.67
C ARG A 129 7.31 9.39 1.85
N ALA A 130 7.81 9.08 3.04
CA ALA A 130 9.25 9.01 3.32
C ALA A 130 9.91 7.85 2.56
N GLU A 131 9.30 6.66 2.58
CA GLU A 131 9.76 5.48 1.83
C GLU A 131 9.78 5.75 0.33
N THR A 132 8.74 6.37 -0.22
CA THR A 132 8.66 6.72 -1.65
C THR A 132 9.74 7.74 -2.04
N LYS A 133 9.99 8.75 -1.20
CA LYS A 133 11.09 9.71 -1.43
C LYS A 133 12.45 9.04 -1.39
N LEU A 134 12.66 8.10 -0.46
CA LEU A 134 13.90 7.35 -0.35
C LEU A 134 14.12 6.47 -1.59
N ASP A 135 13.09 5.77 -2.06
CA ASP A 135 13.17 4.94 -3.26
C ASP A 135 13.51 5.79 -4.50
N ILE A 136 12.82 6.92 -4.70
CA ILE A 136 13.13 7.86 -5.79
C ILE A 136 14.58 8.31 -5.71
N ASN A 137 15.07 8.71 -4.53
CA ASN A 137 16.45 9.15 -4.36
C ASN A 137 17.46 8.04 -4.67
N LEU A 138 17.21 6.81 -4.24
CA LEU A 138 18.06 5.66 -4.54
C LEU A 138 18.06 5.36 -6.05
N GLN A 139 16.91 5.44 -6.71
CA GLN A 139 16.83 5.29 -8.17
C GLN A 139 17.55 6.41 -8.90
N SER A 140 17.37 7.67 -8.49
CA SER A 140 18.10 8.81 -9.06
C SER A 140 19.60 8.66 -8.89
N SER A 141 20.07 8.19 -7.73
CA SER A 141 21.50 7.88 -7.52
C SER A 141 21.99 6.80 -8.48
N ARG A 142 21.26 5.68 -8.62
CA ARG A 142 21.62 4.61 -9.56
C ARG A 142 21.66 5.09 -11.01
N ILE A 143 20.70 5.92 -11.41
CA ILE A 143 20.67 6.50 -12.76
C ILE A 143 21.89 7.41 -12.97
N SER A 144 22.22 8.25 -11.99
CA SER A 144 23.40 9.12 -12.03
C SER A 144 24.69 8.30 -12.16
N ASP A 145 24.84 7.22 -11.40
CA ASP A 145 26.01 6.34 -11.47
C ASP A 145 26.14 5.67 -12.85
N LEU A 146 25.03 5.17 -13.41
CA LEU A 146 25.00 4.60 -14.76
C LEU A 146 25.33 5.64 -15.83
N PHE A 147 24.87 6.89 -15.66
CA PHE A 147 25.23 8.00 -16.54
C PHE A 147 26.72 8.30 -16.49
N ALA A 148 27.31 8.37 -15.29
CA ALA A 148 28.75 8.58 -15.13
C ALA A 148 29.57 7.43 -15.75
N GLU A 149 29.10 6.18 -15.62
CA GLU A 149 29.73 5.03 -16.26
C GLU A 149 29.65 5.10 -17.80
N GLN A 150 28.50 5.51 -18.35
CA GLN A 150 28.32 5.72 -19.79
C GLN A 150 29.23 6.83 -20.30
N GLU A 151 29.32 7.96 -19.59
CA GLU A 151 30.19 9.07 -19.94
C GLU A 151 31.67 8.64 -19.95
N LYS A 152 32.08 7.85 -18.94
CA LYS A 152 33.43 7.27 -18.90
C LYS A 152 33.71 6.36 -20.10
N LYS A 153 32.79 5.44 -20.42
CA LYS A 153 32.94 4.55 -21.59
C LYS A 153 32.98 5.33 -22.91
N LEU A 154 32.20 6.41 -23.02
CA LEU A 154 32.24 7.29 -24.18
C LEU A 154 33.60 7.99 -24.30
N MET A 155 34.16 8.47 -23.18
CA MET A 155 35.47 9.11 -23.14
C MET A 155 36.59 8.13 -23.51
N GLU A 156 36.55 6.91 -23.00
CA GLU A 156 37.50 5.84 -23.35
C GLU A 156 37.40 5.52 -24.86
N ALA A 157 36.20 5.29 -25.38
CA ALA A 157 35.99 5.02 -26.81
C ALA A 157 36.41 6.19 -27.71
N SER A 158 36.17 7.43 -27.29
CA SER A 158 36.61 8.63 -27.99
C SER A 158 38.15 8.72 -28.01
N THR A 159 38.80 8.43 -26.88
CA THR A 159 40.26 8.43 -26.77
C THR A 159 40.87 7.35 -27.67
N ASP A 160 40.34 6.12 -27.64
CA ASP A 160 40.77 5.02 -28.50
C ASP A 160 40.57 5.34 -29.99
N PHE A 161 39.45 6.00 -30.32
CA PHE A 161 39.19 6.44 -31.69
C PHE A 161 40.22 7.49 -32.14
N HIS A 162 40.54 8.47 -31.29
CA HIS A 162 41.56 9.46 -31.58
C HIS A 162 42.95 8.84 -31.74
N HIS A 163 43.32 7.88 -30.89
CA HIS A 163 44.57 7.13 -31.03
C HIS A 163 44.64 6.40 -32.37
N LYS A 164 43.62 5.59 -32.70
CA LYS A 164 43.57 4.86 -33.98
C LYS A 164 43.56 5.79 -35.19
N LYS A 165 42.92 6.95 -35.07
CA LYS A 165 42.93 7.97 -36.12
C LYS A 165 44.33 8.54 -36.34
N ALA A 166 45.06 8.84 -35.26
CA ALA A 166 46.44 9.32 -35.35
C ALA A 166 47.38 8.27 -35.95
N ASP A 167 47.23 6.99 -35.56
CA ASP A 167 47.99 5.89 -36.15
C ASP A 167 47.73 5.79 -37.66
N LEU A 168 46.45 5.83 -38.06
CA LEU A 168 46.06 5.75 -39.47
C LEU A 168 46.55 6.95 -40.29
N GLU A 169 46.58 8.14 -39.69
CA GLU A 169 47.13 9.35 -40.32
C GLU A 169 48.65 9.24 -40.52
N ASN A 170 49.37 8.71 -39.53
CA ASN A 170 50.80 8.45 -39.63
C ASN A 170 51.13 7.40 -40.70
N ASP A 171 50.40 6.28 -40.72
CA ASP A 171 50.53 5.24 -41.75
C ASP A 171 50.27 5.81 -43.15
N ASN A 172 49.23 6.63 -43.30
CA ASN A 172 48.90 7.28 -44.57
C ASN A 172 50.00 8.26 -45.00
N MET A 173 50.58 9.02 -44.07
CA MET A 173 51.72 9.90 -44.34
C MET A 173 52.96 9.09 -44.79
N GLU A 174 53.23 7.95 -44.15
CA GLU A 174 54.33 7.07 -44.55
C GLU A 174 54.11 6.49 -45.97
N ILE A 175 52.90 5.99 -46.25
CA ILE A 175 52.53 5.49 -47.58
C ILE A 175 52.66 6.59 -48.63
N ASN A 176 52.14 7.79 -48.35
CA ASN A 176 52.24 8.92 -49.26
C ASN A 176 53.70 9.31 -49.53
N ARG A 177 54.56 9.31 -48.50
CA ARG A 177 56.00 9.53 -48.67
C ARG A 177 56.65 8.47 -49.55
N LYS A 178 56.32 7.19 -49.36
CA LYS A 178 56.81 6.09 -50.21
C LYS A 178 56.36 6.24 -51.66
N ILE A 179 55.10 6.62 -51.90
CA ILE A 179 54.57 6.89 -53.24
C ILE A 179 55.35 8.02 -53.90
N VAL A 180 55.56 9.14 -53.20
CA VAL A 180 56.33 10.28 -53.73
C VAL A 180 57.76 9.88 -54.10
N LEU A 181 58.44 9.12 -53.23
CA LEU A 181 59.78 8.60 -53.50
C LEU A 181 59.81 7.66 -54.72
N GLN A 182 58.86 6.73 -54.81
CA GLN A 182 58.77 5.82 -55.95
C GLN A 182 58.47 6.58 -57.25
N VAL A 183 57.56 7.56 -57.24
CA VAL A 183 57.25 8.39 -58.40
C VAL A 183 58.48 9.17 -58.86
N ALA A 184 59.25 9.76 -57.94
CA ALA A 184 60.50 10.44 -58.26
C ALA A 184 61.53 9.47 -58.87
N SER A 185 61.70 8.30 -58.26
CA SER A 185 62.60 7.25 -58.76
C SER A 185 62.22 6.74 -60.15
N LEU A 186 60.93 6.50 -60.39
CA LEU A 186 60.42 6.08 -61.69
C LEU A 186 60.64 7.18 -62.74
N LYS A 187 60.43 8.44 -62.38
CA LYS A 187 60.69 9.58 -63.27
C LYS A 187 62.17 9.68 -63.64
N THR A 188 63.09 9.52 -62.69
CA THR A 188 64.53 9.51 -62.99
C THR A 188 64.93 8.37 -63.92
N LEU A 189 64.35 7.17 -63.72
CA LEU A 189 64.60 6.01 -64.58
C LEU A 189 64.04 6.24 -65.99
N LEU A 190 62.85 6.84 -66.09
CA LEU A 190 62.26 7.20 -67.38
C LEU A 190 63.14 8.20 -68.14
N GLU A 191 63.66 9.23 -67.46
CA GLU A 191 64.55 10.23 -68.06
C GLU A 191 65.87 9.61 -68.52
N SER A 192 66.46 8.70 -67.73
CA SER A 192 67.69 8.01 -68.13
C SER A 192 67.47 7.11 -69.36
N LEU A 193 66.38 6.34 -69.39
CA LEU A 193 66.03 5.50 -70.54
C LEU A 193 65.76 6.34 -71.81
N LYS A 194 65.13 7.51 -71.68
CA LYS A 194 64.96 8.44 -72.81
C LYS A 194 66.30 8.90 -73.37
N LEU A 195 67.23 9.31 -72.50
CA LEU A 195 68.57 9.73 -72.92
C LEU A 195 69.36 8.60 -73.59
N GLU A 196 69.27 7.39 -73.04
CA GLU A 196 69.89 6.21 -73.61
C GLU A 196 69.31 5.88 -75.00
N THR A 197 67.98 5.93 -75.15
CA THR A 197 67.30 5.74 -76.44
C THR A 197 67.75 6.77 -77.48
N ILE A 198 67.86 8.05 -77.10
CA ILE A 198 68.35 9.12 -77.99
C ILE A 198 69.80 8.84 -78.42
N ARG A 199 70.66 8.39 -77.50
CA ARG A 199 72.05 8.03 -77.81
C ARG A 199 72.13 6.85 -78.77
N TYR A 200 71.37 5.77 -78.54
CA TYR A 200 71.32 4.64 -79.47
C TYR A 200 70.80 5.04 -80.85
N LEU A 201 69.74 5.87 -80.92
CA LEU A 201 69.22 6.39 -82.19
C LEU A 201 70.27 7.22 -82.94
N ALA A 202 70.98 8.11 -82.25
CA ALA A 202 72.06 8.86 -82.86
C ALA A 202 73.15 7.93 -83.39
N ALA A 203 73.58 6.93 -82.60
CA ALA A 203 74.58 5.95 -83.01
C ALA A 203 74.17 5.15 -84.25
N THR A 204 72.91 4.74 -84.37
CA THR A 204 72.42 4.00 -85.55
C THR A 204 72.30 4.90 -86.79
N VAL A 205 71.88 6.16 -86.64
CA VAL A 205 71.86 7.10 -87.77
C VAL A 205 73.28 7.40 -88.26
N PHE A 206 74.23 7.63 -87.35
CA PHE A 206 75.64 7.83 -87.70
C PHE A 206 76.26 6.59 -88.35
N SER A 207 75.94 5.37 -87.88
CA SER A 207 76.45 4.15 -88.50
C SER A 207 75.87 3.93 -89.91
N CYS A 208 74.56 4.18 -90.11
CA CYS A 208 73.94 4.14 -91.43
C CYS A 208 74.55 5.18 -92.39
N LEU A 209 74.76 6.42 -91.93
CA LEU A 209 75.42 7.45 -92.74
C LEU A 209 76.87 7.08 -93.08
N ALA A 210 77.63 6.52 -92.12
CA ALA A 210 79.00 6.08 -92.36
C ALA A 210 79.07 4.96 -93.40
N ILE A 211 78.15 3.99 -93.34
CA ILE A 211 78.03 2.92 -94.35
C ILE A 211 77.65 3.49 -95.72
N ALA A 212 76.65 4.39 -95.78
CA ALA A 212 76.22 5.02 -97.03
C ALA A 212 77.35 5.84 -97.68
N LEU A 213 78.12 6.60 -96.89
CA LEU A 213 79.30 7.33 -97.37
C LEU A 213 80.40 6.37 -97.82
N GLY A 214 80.59 5.24 -97.12
CA GLY A 214 81.52 4.18 -97.53
C GLY A 214 81.15 3.58 -98.90
N VAL A 215 79.88 3.26 -99.13
CA VAL A 215 79.37 2.75 -100.42
C VAL A 215 79.47 3.81 -101.51
N TYR A 216 79.11 5.07 -101.23
CA TYR A 216 79.25 6.18 -102.19
C TYR A 216 80.71 6.38 -102.63
N ARG A 217 81.68 6.22 -101.71
CA ARG A 217 83.11 6.35 -101.99
C ARG A 217 83.68 5.18 -102.80
N LEU A 218 83.08 3.99 -102.71
CA LEU A 218 83.43 2.81 -103.50
C LEU A 218 82.81 2.83 -104.91
N TRP A 219 81.78 3.64 -105.15
CA TRP A 219 81.11 3.76 -106.46
C TRP A 219 81.58 4.97 -107.30
N ARG A 220 82.56 5.72 -106.80
CA ARG A 220 83.29 6.76 -107.53
C ARG A 220 84.68 6.26 -107.88
#